data_AF-A0A961MQW8-F1
#
_entry.id   AF-A0A961MQW8-F1
#
_cell.length_a   1.000
_cell.length_b   1.000
_cell.length_c   1.000
_cell.angle_alpha   90.00
_cell.angle_beta   90.00
_cell.angle_gamma   90.00
#
_symmetry.space_group_name_H-M   'P 1'
#
loop_
_entity.id
_entity.type
_entity.pdbx_description
1 polymer ?
#
loop_
_entity_poly.entity_id
_entity_poly.type
_entity_poly.pdbx_seq_one_letter_code
_entity_poly.pdbx_strand_id
1 'polypeptide(L)'
;DPRSEFAVVDPAVYASETAFIRAIDRELARRPPGQRQLLLFIHGYNNTTSDAILRLTQFVHDTGFPGVPVLLTWASAAKAPRYVYDLNSALVARSKLKDVAGILSRTDAGSIDIFAHSMGTLLAMEGFVDAEAAGRLDAEGRI
;
A
#
# COMPACT_ATOMS: atom_id res chain seq x y z
N ASP A 1 -0.10 -6.60 26.87
CA ASP A 1 0.06 -8.04 26.62
C ASP A 1 1.03 -8.18 25.45
N PRO A 2 2.15 -8.91 25.59
CA PRO A 2 3.14 -9.07 24.52
C PRO A 2 2.59 -9.74 23.25
N ARG A 3 1.32 -10.19 23.24
CA ARG A 3 0.59 -10.69 22.06
C ARG A 3 -0.20 -9.63 21.29
N SER A 4 -0.24 -8.36 21.73
CA SER A 4 -1.08 -7.33 21.11
C SER A 4 -0.52 -5.91 21.12
N GLU A 5 0.73 -5.70 21.56
CA GLU A 5 1.36 -4.39 21.59
C GLU A 5 2.32 -4.20 20.42
N PHE A 6 2.01 -3.24 19.55
CA PHE A 6 2.84 -2.85 18.41
C PHE A 6 3.32 -1.40 18.61
N ALA A 7 4.60 -1.14 18.36
CA ALA A 7 5.20 0.19 18.46
C ALA A 7 6.08 0.49 17.24
N VAL A 8 6.04 1.74 16.77
CA VAL A 8 6.98 2.23 15.75
C VAL A 8 8.22 2.73 16.47
N VAL A 9 9.34 2.03 16.30
CA VAL A 9 10.56 2.27 17.09
C VAL A 9 11.71 2.92 16.30
N ASP A 10 11.76 2.76 14.98
CA ASP A 10 12.82 3.31 14.13
C ASP A 10 12.31 3.68 12.72
N PRO A 11 11.62 4.83 12.57
CA PRO A 11 11.13 5.27 11.27
C PRO A 11 12.28 5.83 10.40
N ALA A 12 12.51 5.21 9.25
CA ALA A 12 13.44 5.72 8.24
C ALA A 12 12.71 6.51 7.15
N VAL A 13 13.27 7.66 6.76
CA VAL A 13 12.82 8.43 5.59
C VAL A 13 13.80 8.20 4.44
N TYR A 14 13.29 7.73 3.30
CA TYR A 14 14.11 7.49 2.12
C TYR A 14 14.29 8.77 1.31
N ALA A 15 15.53 9.08 0.92
CA ALA A 15 15.88 10.30 0.19
C ALA A 15 15.42 10.32 -1.28
N SER A 16 15.08 9.16 -1.85
CA SER A 16 14.60 9.03 -3.23
C SER A 16 13.82 7.74 -3.46
N GLU A 17 13.04 7.67 -4.54
CA GLU A 17 12.36 6.44 -4.98
C GLU A 17 13.34 5.27 -5.15
N THR A 18 14.49 5.51 -5.78
CA THR A 18 15.52 4.47 -5.97
C THR A 18 16.07 3.98 -4.63
N ALA A 19 16.17 4.84 -3.61
CA ALA A 19 16.57 4.40 -2.28
C ALA A 19 15.51 3.52 -1.61
N PHE A 20 14.23 3.84 -1.81
CA PHE A 20 13.10 3.04 -1.33
C PHE A 20 13.00 1.68 -2.04
N ILE A 21 13.09 1.65 -3.37
CA ILE A 21 13.11 0.42 -4.19
C ILE A 21 14.22 -0.52 -3.71
N ARG A 22 15.46 -0.02 -3.58
CA ARG A 22 16.58 -0.83 -3.08
C ARG A 22 16.38 -1.37 -1.65
N ALA A 23 15.64 -0.65 -0.81
CA ALA A 23 15.31 -1.12 0.53
C ALA A 23 14.29 -2.26 0.49
N ILE A 24 13.28 -2.16 -0.39
CA ILE A 24 12.34 -3.25 -0.67
C ILE A 24 13.08 -4.46 -1.23
N ASP A 25 13.93 -4.29 -2.25
CA ASP A 25 14.66 -5.40 -2.89
C ASP A 25 15.59 -6.11 -1.91
N ARG A 26 16.23 -5.36 -1.00
CA ARG A 26 17.03 -5.94 0.08
C ARG A 26 16.18 -6.83 0.99
N GLU A 27 14.97 -6.40 1.33
CA GLU A 27 14.08 -7.15 2.20
C GLU A 27 13.45 -8.36 1.46
N LEU A 28 13.16 -8.24 0.17
CA LEU A 28 12.77 -9.34 -0.71
C LEU A 28 13.89 -10.38 -0.85
N ALA A 29 15.15 -9.96 -0.99
CA ALA A 29 16.29 -10.87 -1.13
C ALA A 29 16.54 -11.75 0.10
N ARG A 30 16.04 -11.33 1.29
CA ARG A 30 16.09 -12.14 2.52
C ARG A 30 15.06 -13.28 2.54
N ARG A 31 14.14 -13.31 1.58
CA ARG A 31 13.08 -14.31 1.45
C ARG A 31 13.41 -15.33 0.34
N PRO A 32 12.95 -16.59 0.49
CA PRO A 32 13.01 -17.59 -0.57
C PRO A 32 12.31 -17.10 -1.85
N PRO A 33 12.74 -17.52 -3.06
CA PRO A 33 12.16 -17.05 -4.33
C PRO A 33 10.63 -17.10 -4.39
N GLY A 34 9.99 -18.14 -3.86
CA GLY A 34 8.53 -18.30 -3.83
C GLY A 34 7.79 -17.44 -2.80
N GLN A 35 8.48 -16.61 -2.03
CA GLN A 35 7.90 -15.70 -1.01
C GLN A 35 8.27 -14.23 -1.27
N ARG A 36 8.83 -13.92 -2.45
CA ARG A 36 9.22 -12.56 -2.85
C ARG A 36 8.04 -11.78 -3.40
N GLN A 37 6.99 -11.66 -2.62
CA GLN A 37 5.77 -10.95 -2.96
C GLN A 37 5.61 -9.69 -2.09
N LEU A 38 4.99 -8.66 -2.65
CA LEU A 38 4.59 -7.48 -1.91
C LEU A 38 3.12 -7.58 -1.52
N LEU A 39 2.78 -7.00 -0.38
CA LEU A 39 1.41 -6.64 -0.03
C LEU A 39 1.29 -5.12 -0.07
N LEU A 40 0.50 -4.57 -0.98
CA LEU A 40 0.10 -3.18 -0.95
C LEU A 40 -1.18 -3.03 -0.12
N PHE A 41 -1.05 -2.53 1.09
CA PHE A 41 -2.17 -2.27 1.99
C PHE A 41 -2.64 -0.82 1.85
N ILE A 42 -3.92 -0.64 1.57
CA ILE A 42 -4.57 0.66 1.37
C ILE A 42 -5.67 0.82 2.42
N HIS A 43 -5.44 1.70 3.39
CA HIS A 43 -6.41 1.93 4.46
C HIS A 43 -7.66 2.68 3.97
N GLY A 44 -8.76 2.53 4.71
CA GLY A 44 -10.00 3.26 4.48
C GLY A 44 -10.04 4.62 5.18
N TYR A 45 -11.21 5.24 5.15
CA TYR A 45 -11.49 6.54 5.77
C TYR A 45 -11.19 6.60 7.27
N ASN A 46 -10.90 7.81 7.77
CA ASN A 46 -10.79 8.14 9.19
C ASN A 46 -9.74 7.30 9.93
N ASN A 47 -8.59 7.09 9.29
CA ASN A 47 -7.41 6.49 9.92
C ASN A 47 -6.26 7.50 9.93
N THR A 48 -5.62 7.64 11.08
CA THR A 48 -4.29 8.27 11.13
C THR A 48 -3.25 7.32 10.50
N THR A 49 -2.08 7.85 10.15
CA THR A 49 -0.97 7.00 9.68
C THR A 49 -0.60 5.95 10.72
N SER A 50 -0.64 6.29 12.02
CA SER A 50 -0.42 5.34 13.11
C SER A 50 -1.45 4.22 13.14
N ASP A 51 -2.75 4.54 13.00
CA ASP A 51 -3.82 3.52 12.94
C ASP A 51 -3.61 2.58 11.75
N ALA A 52 -3.23 3.13 10.61
CA ALA A 52 -2.99 2.36 9.39
C ALA A 52 -1.77 1.44 9.52
N ILE A 53 -0.69 1.89 10.16
CA ILE A 53 0.48 1.05 10.48
C ILE A 53 0.06 -0.08 11.42
N LEU A 54 -0.64 0.22 12.51
CA LEU A 54 -1.07 -0.79 13.48
C LEU A 54 -1.94 -1.88 12.83
N ARG A 55 -2.90 -1.49 11.99
CA ARG A 55 -3.78 -2.43 11.26
C ARG A 55 -3.00 -3.30 10.28
N LEU A 56 -2.04 -2.73 9.55
CA LEU A 56 -1.17 -3.50 8.68
C LEU A 56 -0.34 -4.50 9.48
N THR A 57 0.24 -4.07 10.61
CA THR A 57 1.03 -4.97 11.46
C THR A 57 0.18 -6.10 12.03
N GLN A 58 -1.04 -5.81 12.51
CA GLN A 58 -2.01 -6.82 12.94
C GLN A 58 -2.35 -7.80 11.81
N PHE A 59 -2.66 -7.29 10.61
CA PHE A 59 -2.96 -8.13 9.46
C PHE A 59 -1.80 -9.08 9.13
N VAL A 60 -0.57 -8.58 9.03
CA VAL A 60 0.61 -9.38 8.72
C VAL A 60 0.86 -10.43 9.81
N HIS A 61 0.74 -10.03 11.07
CA HIS A 61 0.91 -10.93 12.21
C HIS A 61 -0.13 -12.06 12.22
N ASP A 62 -1.41 -11.71 12.11
CA ASP A 62 -2.52 -12.67 12.25
C ASP A 62 -2.65 -13.59 11.03
N THR A 63 -2.28 -13.12 9.84
CA THR A 63 -2.29 -13.94 8.61
C THR A 63 -1.01 -14.74 8.39
N GLY A 64 0.08 -14.40 9.08
CA GLY A 64 1.40 -14.97 8.83
C GLY A 64 1.93 -14.64 7.43
N PHE A 65 1.56 -13.47 6.87
CA PHE A 65 1.96 -13.08 5.52
C PHE A 65 3.49 -13.08 5.36
N PRO A 66 4.07 -13.91 4.46
CA PRO A 66 5.52 -14.13 4.40
C PRO A 66 6.25 -13.07 3.57
N GLY A 67 5.53 -12.26 2.79
CA GLY A 67 6.09 -11.26 1.89
C GLY A 67 6.55 -9.98 2.58
N VAL A 68 6.70 -8.92 1.79
CA VAL A 68 7.06 -7.58 2.28
C VAL A 68 5.81 -6.67 2.27
N PRO A 69 5.31 -6.24 3.44
CA PRO A 69 4.17 -5.34 3.50
C PRO A 69 4.58 -3.90 3.18
N VAL A 70 3.77 -3.24 2.35
CA VAL A 70 3.89 -1.83 1.96
C VAL A 70 2.57 -1.14 2.28
N LEU A 71 2.62 -0.04 3.04
CA LEU A 71 1.45 0.76 3.36
C LEU A 71 1.35 1.96 2.41
N LEU A 72 0.23 2.08 1.70
CA LEU A 72 -0.17 3.35 1.09
C LEU A 72 -1.06 4.11 2.08
N THR A 73 -0.51 5.19 2.63
CA THR A 73 -1.27 6.13 3.46
C THR A 73 -1.69 7.36 2.68
N TRP A 74 -2.95 7.77 2.83
CA TRP A 74 -3.52 8.97 2.25
C TRP A 74 -4.14 9.83 3.35
N ALA A 75 -4.29 11.14 3.10
CA ALA A 75 -4.75 12.11 4.08
C ALA A 75 -6.23 11.91 4.47
N SER A 76 -6.53 10.84 5.21
CA SER A 76 -7.86 10.52 5.75
C SER A 76 -8.07 11.02 7.19
N ALA A 77 -7.12 11.81 7.70
CA ALA A 77 -7.02 12.18 9.12
C ALA A 77 -8.26 12.90 9.65
N ALA A 78 -8.99 12.25 10.57
CA ALA A 78 -9.83 12.76 11.66
C ALA A 78 -10.70 14.03 11.46
N LYS A 79 -11.00 14.45 10.23
CA LYS A 79 -11.87 15.60 9.91
C LYS A 79 -13.17 15.12 9.28
N ALA A 80 -14.11 14.65 10.10
CA ALA A 80 -15.51 14.59 9.70
C ALA A 80 -16.12 16.00 9.87
N PRO A 81 -16.89 16.51 8.88
CA PRO A 81 -18.29 16.06 8.84
C PRO A 81 -18.94 15.94 7.45
N ARG A 82 -18.23 15.86 6.32
CA ARG A 82 -18.91 15.72 5.01
C ARG A 82 -18.32 14.62 4.14
N TYR A 83 -18.96 13.45 4.20
CA TYR A 83 -18.85 12.31 3.28
C TYR A 83 -18.75 12.69 1.79
N VAL A 84 -19.40 13.80 1.39
CA VAL A 84 -19.38 14.33 0.01
C VAL A 84 -18.11 15.11 -0.33
N TYR A 85 -17.37 15.62 0.65
CA TYR A 85 -16.12 16.36 0.45
C TYR A 85 -14.90 15.41 0.31
N ASP A 86 -14.99 14.20 0.86
CA ASP A 86 -13.94 13.16 0.75
C ASP A 86 -13.83 12.56 -0.66
N LEU A 87 -14.90 12.56 -1.45
CA LEU A 87 -14.86 12.16 -2.86
C LEU A 87 -13.85 13.00 -3.67
N ASN A 88 -13.73 14.30 -3.38
CA ASN A 88 -12.74 15.17 -4.04
C ASN A 88 -11.30 14.90 -3.57
N SER A 89 -11.10 14.40 -2.35
CA SER A 89 -9.77 14.04 -1.83
C SER A 89 -9.33 12.65 -2.30
N ALA A 90 -10.27 11.72 -2.46
CA ALA A 90 -10.03 10.42 -3.11
C ALA A 90 -9.58 10.60 -4.57
N LEU A 91 -10.16 11.58 -5.30
CA LEU A 91 -9.74 11.95 -6.64
C LEU A 91 -8.30 12.51 -6.72
N VAL A 92 -7.81 13.19 -5.68
CA VAL A 92 -6.40 13.63 -5.59
C VAL A 92 -5.44 12.46 -5.33
N ALA A 93 -5.93 11.36 -4.76
CA ALA A 93 -5.12 10.17 -4.50
C ALA A 93 -4.96 9.24 -5.73
N ARG A 94 -5.73 9.44 -6.82
CA ARG A 94 -5.57 8.72 -8.09
C ARG A 94 -4.13 8.76 -8.61
N SER A 95 -3.54 9.96 -8.66
CA SER A 95 -2.16 10.14 -9.12
C SER A 95 -1.17 9.40 -8.22
N LYS A 96 -1.41 9.39 -6.91
CA LYS A 96 -0.54 8.71 -5.94
C LYS A 96 -0.53 7.20 -6.09
N LEU A 97 -1.67 6.59 -6.43
CA LEU A 97 -1.72 5.15 -6.66
C LEU A 97 -0.91 4.76 -7.90
N LYS A 98 -0.96 5.56 -8.97
CA LYS A 98 -0.12 5.37 -10.16
C LYS A 98 1.37 5.49 -9.81
N ASP A 99 1.75 6.50 -9.04
CA ASP A 99 3.15 6.70 -8.64
C ASP A 99 3.66 5.50 -7.82
N VAL A 100 2.86 5.05 -6.85
CA VAL A 100 3.18 3.87 -6.04
C VAL A 100 3.26 2.61 -6.89
N ALA A 101 2.29 2.36 -7.78
CA ALA A 101 2.33 1.21 -8.68
C ALA A 101 3.60 1.23 -9.56
N GLY A 102 3.99 2.40 -10.10
CA GLY A 102 5.20 2.55 -10.90
C GLY A 102 6.50 2.39 -10.11
N ILE A 103 6.50 2.73 -8.82
CA ILE A 103 7.62 2.45 -7.91
C ILE A 103 7.71 0.95 -7.63
N LEU A 104 6.59 0.31 -7.28
CA LEU A 104 6.56 -1.10 -6.90
C LEU A 104 6.82 -2.05 -8.08
N SER A 105 6.39 -1.70 -9.30
CA SER A 105 6.67 -2.50 -10.50
C SER A 105 8.13 -2.53 -10.91
N ARG A 106 8.96 -1.64 -10.34
CA ARG A 106 10.41 -1.59 -10.54
C ARG A 106 11.21 -2.35 -9.48
N THR A 107 10.54 -3.00 -8.54
CA THR A 107 11.16 -3.86 -7.54
C THR A 107 11.38 -5.27 -8.09
N ASP A 108 12.19 -6.08 -7.40
CA ASP A 108 12.43 -7.49 -7.74
C ASP A 108 11.28 -8.43 -7.26
N ALA A 109 10.10 -7.88 -7.00
CA ALA A 109 8.95 -8.65 -6.52
C ALA A 109 8.38 -9.55 -7.64
N GLY A 110 8.06 -10.80 -7.30
CA GLY A 110 7.41 -11.74 -8.21
C GLY A 110 5.90 -11.46 -8.38
N SER A 111 5.28 -10.83 -7.39
CA SER A 111 3.87 -10.40 -7.43
C SER A 111 3.60 -9.29 -6.41
N ILE A 112 2.48 -8.59 -6.63
CA ILE A 112 1.96 -7.56 -5.71
C ILE A 112 0.49 -7.90 -5.41
N ASP A 113 0.21 -8.28 -4.17
CA ASP A 113 -1.16 -8.46 -3.68
C ASP A 113 -1.68 -7.11 -3.16
N ILE A 114 -2.89 -6.70 -3.55
CA ILE A 114 -3.50 -5.46 -3.06
C ILE A 114 -4.60 -5.77 -2.05
N PHE A 115 -4.45 -5.27 -0.83
CA PHE A 115 -5.51 -5.27 0.18
C PHE A 115 -6.01 -3.85 0.38
N ALA A 116 -7.26 -3.58 -0.01
CA ALA A 116 -7.85 -2.25 0.08
C ALA A 116 -9.18 -2.31 0.82
N HIS A 117 -9.37 -1.41 1.79
CA HIS A 117 -10.56 -1.41 2.66
C HIS A 117 -11.42 -0.15 2.50
N SER A 118 -12.74 -0.32 2.36
CA SER A 118 -13.73 0.77 2.31
C SER A 118 -13.38 1.81 1.24
N MET A 119 -13.19 3.09 1.58
CA MET A 119 -12.76 4.10 0.59
C MET A 119 -11.39 3.82 -0.03
N GLY A 120 -10.53 3.01 0.61
CA GLY A 120 -9.31 2.51 -0.01
C GLY A 120 -9.61 1.59 -1.20
N THR A 121 -10.70 0.82 -1.15
CA THR A 121 -11.16 -0.03 -2.27
C THR A 121 -11.59 0.80 -3.46
N LEU A 122 -12.34 1.89 -3.21
CA LEU A 122 -12.70 2.84 -4.27
C LEU A 122 -11.44 3.42 -4.93
N LEU A 123 -10.47 3.86 -4.14
CA LEU A 123 -9.20 4.38 -4.64
C LEU A 123 -8.45 3.36 -5.51
N ALA A 124 -8.38 2.10 -5.04
CA ALA A 124 -7.75 1.01 -5.79
C ALA A 124 -8.43 0.81 -7.15
N MET A 125 -9.76 0.72 -7.17
CA MET A 125 -10.54 0.53 -8.40
C MET A 125 -10.37 1.70 -9.38
N GLU A 126 -10.39 2.94 -8.91
CA GLU A 126 -10.17 4.11 -9.77
C GLU A 126 -8.78 4.07 -10.43
N GLY A 127 -7.75 3.61 -9.71
CA GLY A 127 -6.42 3.43 -10.29
C GLY A 127 -6.33 2.32 -11.33
N PHE A 128 -7.07 1.23 -11.14
CA PHE A 128 -7.16 0.15 -12.14
C PHE A 128 -7.87 0.61 -13.42
N VAL A 129 -8.99 1.33 -13.29
CA VAL A 129 -9.70 1.91 -14.44
C VAL A 129 -8.79 2.87 -15.21
N ASP A 130 -8.04 3.71 -14.51
CA ASP A 130 -7.09 4.63 -15.13
C ASP A 130 -5.92 3.88 -15.82
N ALA A 131 -5.47 2.75 -15.26
CA ALA A 131 -4.43 1.91 -15.84
C ALA A 131 -4.90 1.19 -17.11
N GLU A 132 -6.12 0.64 -17.09
CA GLU A 132 -6.77 0.00 -18.24
C GLU A 132 -6.95 1.01 -19.39
N ALA A 133 -7.50 2.18 -19.08
CA ALA A 133 -7.69 3.26 -20.07
C ALA A 133 -6.36 3.73 -20.69
N ALA A 134 -5.25 3.59 -19.96
CA ALA A 134 -3.90 3.91 -20.43
C ALA A 134 -3.19 2.73 -21.12
N GLY A 135 -3.82 1.56 -21.25
CA GLY A 135 -3.23 0.35 -21.85
C GLY A 135 -2.06 -0.22 -21.06
N ARG A 136 -2.07 -0.06 -19.72
CA ARG A 136 -1.00 -0.54 -18.83
C ARG A 136 -1.29 -1.88 -18.17
N LEU A 137 -2.48 -2.42 -18.36
CA LEU A 137 -2.80 -3.77 -17.91
C LEU A 137 -2.47 -4.77 -19.02
N ASP A 138 -1.88 -5.92 -18.64
CA ASP A 138 -1.74 -7.04 -19.57
C ASP A 138 -3.10 -7.69 -19.88
N ALA A 139 -3.09 -8.70 -20.75
CA ALA A 139 -4.32 -9.41 -21.16
C ALA A 139 -5.01 -10.13 -19.99
N GLU A 140 -4.30 -10.33 -18.88
CA GLU A 140 -4.77 -10.97 -17.65
C GLU A 140 -5.14 -9.94 -16.56
N GLY A 141 -5.09 -8.64 -16.85
CA GLY A 141 -5.45 -7.56 -15.92
C GLY A 141 -4.38 -7.25 -14.87
N ARG A 142 -3.12 -7.63 -15.10
CA ARG A 142 -1.99 -7.36 -14.19
C ARG A 142 -1.30 -6.04 -14.55
N ILE A 143 -0.77 -5.37 -13.53
CA ILE A 143 -0.03 -4.10 -13.62
C ILE A 143 1.47 -4.36 -13.82
#